data_AF-A0A136IJI3-F1
#
_entry.id   AF-A0A136IJI3-F1
#
_cell.length_a   1.000
_cell.length_b   1.000
_cell.length_c   1.000
_cell.angle_alpha   90.00
_cell.angle_beta   90.00
_cell.angle_gamma   90.00
#
_symmetry.space_group_name_H-M   'P 1'
#
loop_
_entity.id
_entity.type
_entity.pdbx_description
1 polymer ?
#
loop_
_entity_poly.entity_id
_entity_poly.type
_entity_poly.pdbx_seq_one_letter_code
_entity_poly.pdbx_strand_id
1 'polypeptide(L)'
;MVAEFPPAASMAPPTTFGRIEGRTVLAGTHVSGGILNVTVHEPESTPRRAEPFSTIPFLPDPDFVKRHDVTAWLDTTLAQPGSRAALVGLGGIGKSQVAIEYAHRIRQQSPSTYVLWVHADTQARFEEGYRGIAERLQLPQRHDPQADVLQLVYNWLFNTGNGQWLMILDNADNVEVFFPSLRNRPGTIVSKQRPLASLLPQSTNGRVLITSRNRDAAERLSGGWGVFFMQRMDENQATQLLLKKLRDRYEEEAAAALAQALEYIPLAITQAAAYIARRWPRISCSTYLEQFRRSEKKKESLLYRDLGDLRRDGTAANSVVVTWQITFEQIQKERRSAADLLSLMSLFSPQEIPEWVLRSYYQRECRIEKHHDNGTKNSEGAVDDDNDDGDDDDGLDDDLETLRDYSLVAMTVQQDIYEMHALVQFCARAWLSSVGDVVRWKRTFLHIMSENYPPGNYENWAKCQQLEPHIAQLIETQPADAKGATEWARLLTNAGWYGRQMGGYDRAKALLWKAVEVREAVLGTEDSDTLASVSILALVLQYQGKYEEAEMMNRRALDGREKALG
;
A
#
# COMPACT_ATOMS: atom_id res chain seq x y z
N MET A 1 -102.53 -21.65 45.56
CA MET A 1 -103.34 -21.70 44.33
C MET A 1 -102.41 -21.37 43.18
N VAL A 2 -102.46 -22.24 42.16
CA VAL A 2 -101.66 -22.24 40.94
C VAL A 2 -102.14 -21.13 40.00
N ALA A 3 -101.22 -20.51 39.25
CA ALA A 3 -101.54 -19.75 38.05
C ALA A 3 -100.56 -20.16 36.94
N GLU A 4 -101.10 -20.62 35.82
CA GLU A 4 -100.41 -21.04 34.59
C GLU A 4 -100.00 -19.85 33.71
N PHE A 5 -98.94 -20.04 32.89
CA PHE A 5 -98.65 -19.36 31.62
C PHE A 5 -97.75 -20.30 30.74
N PRO A 6 -97.64 -20.11 29.41
CA PRO A 6 -97.84 -21.14 28.38
C PRO A 6 -96.51 -21.52 27.65
N PRO A 7 -96.49 -22.33 26.55
CA PRO A 7 -95.32 -23.11 26.16
C PRO A 7 -94.26 -22.29 25.40
N ALA A 8 -92.99 -22.63 25.64
CA ALA A 8 -91.83 -22.00 25.01
C ALA A 8 -91.70 -22.40 23.53
N ALA A 9 -91.42 -21.39 22.69
CA ALA A 9 -91.19 -21.53 21.26
C ALA A 9 -89.82 -22.17 20.94
N SER A 10 -89.81 -22.98 19.89
CA SER A 10 -88.64 -23.56 19.22
C SER A 10 -87.66 -22.48 18.72
N MET A 11 -86.43 -22.45 19.23
CA MET A 11 -85.32 -21.68 18.64
C MET A 11 -84.41 -22.60 17.81
N ALA A 12 -84.32 -22.33 16.50
CA ALA A 12 -83.28 -22.86 15.65
C ALA A 12 -81.90 -22.25 16.04
N PRO A 13 -80.78 -22.99 15.93
CA PRO A 13 -79.47 -22.47 16.27
C PRO A 13 -79.02 -21.40 15.26
N PRO A 14 -78.38 -20.31 15.70
CA PRO A 14 -77.90 -19.26 14.81
C PRO A 14 -76.72 -19.75 13.96
N THR A 15 -76.80 -19.54 12.64
CA THR A 15 -75.77 -19.91 11.64
C THR A 15 -74.74 -18.81 11.36
N THR A 16 -74.55 -17.87 12.29
CA THR A 16 -73.58 -16.77 12.13
C THR A 16 -72.75 -16.59 13.39
N PHE A 17 -71.47 -16.95 13.32
CA PHE A 17 -70.48 -16.66 14.35
C PHE A 17 -69.89 -15.27 14.11
N GLY A 18 -69.76 -14.47 15.17
CA GLY A 18 -69.08 -13.16 15.13
C GLY A 18 -67.58 -13.29 14.81
N ARG A 19 -66.94 -12.15 14.50
CA ARG A 19 -65.52 -12.08 14.15
C ARG A 19 -64.66 -12.61 15.31
N ILE A 20 -63.91 -13.69 15.07
CA ILE A 20 -62.98 -14.29 16.03
C ILE A 20 -61.59 -13.70 15.78
N GLU A 21 -61.05 -12.94 16.73
CA GLU A 21 -59.63 -12.57 16.73
C GLU A 21 -58.82 -13.63 17.48
N GLY A 22 -58.36 -14.64 16.74
CA GLY A 22 -57.43 -15.66 17.20
C GLY A 22 -56.55 -16.13 16.03
N ARG A 23 -55.26 -16.36 16.26
CA ARG A 23 -54.28 -16.72 15.22
C ARG A 23 -54.42 -18.14 14.65
N THR A 24 -55.29 -18.98 15.24
CA THR A 24 -55.48 -20.36 14.80
C THR A 24 -56.96 -20.72 14.90
N VAL A 25 -57.58 -21.09 13.77
CA VAL A 25 -58.95 -21.61 13.70
C VAL A 25 -58.86 -23.10 13.42
N LEU A 26 -59.34 -23.94 14.33
CA LEU A 26 -59.46 -25.38 14.13
C LEU A 26 -60.94 -25.71 13.90
N ALA A 27 -61.29 -26.12 12.68
CA ALA A 27 -62.63 -26.59 12.37
C ALA A 27 -62.82 -28.01 12.93
N GLY A 28 -63.51 -28.14 14.06
CA GLY A 28 -63.88 -29.44 14.61
C GLY A 28 -65.00 -30.07 13.78
N THR A 29 -64.77 -31.25 13.21
CA THR A 29 -65.86 -32.13 12.79
C THR A 29 -66.26 -32.99 13.99
N HIS A 30 -67.57 -33.17 14.17
CA HIS A 30 -68.25 -33.78 15.30
C HIS A 30 -67.53 -35.02 15.89
N VAL A 31 -67.40 -35.11 17.22
CA VAL A 31 -66.77 -36.25 17.91
C VAL A 31 -67.75 -36.87 18.92
N SER A 32 -68.17 -38.11 18.67
CA SER A 32 -68.80 -38.96 19.67
C SER A 32 -67.72 -39.64 20.53
N GLY A 33 -67.49 -39.15 21.74
CA GLY A 33 -67.02 -39.94 22.88
C GLY A 33 -65.61 -40.56 22.82
N GLY A 34 -64.60 -39.87 22.28
CA GLY A 34 -63.20 -40.30 22.35
C GLY A 34 -62.23 -39.15 22.61
N ILE A 35 -61.19 -39.38 23.42
CA ILE A 35 -60.13 -38.41 23.70
C ILE A 35 -59.35 -38.17 22.39
N LEU A 36 -59.42 -36.94 21.87
CA LEU A 36 -58.62 -36.51 20.73
C LEU A 36 -57.24 -36.09 21.24
N ASN A 37 -56.23 -36.94 21.03
CA ASN A 37 -54.84 -36.54 21.22
C ASN A 37 -54.41 -35.67 20.03
N VAL A 38 -54.55 -34.35 20.17
CA VAL A 38 -53.99 -33.39 19.22
C VAL A 38 -52.55 -33.10 19.66
N THR A 39 -51.58 -33.71 18.98
CA THR A 39 -50.19 -33.25 19.06
C THR A 39 -50.05 -31.99 18.20
N VAL A 40 -50.04 -30.83 18.86
CA VAL A 40 -49.67 -29.57 18.23
C VAL A 40 -48.15 -29.58 18.07
N HIS A 41 -47.67 -29.86 16.87
CA HIS A 41 -46.33 -29.40 16.49
C HIS A 41 -46.41 -27.88 16.41
N GLU A 42 -45.87 -27.17 17.40
CA GLU A 42 -45.58 -25.75 17.22
C GLU A 42 -44.73 -25.64 15.95
N PRO A 43 -45.14 -24.87 14.94
CA PRO A 43 -44.25 -24.60 13.83
C PRO A 43 -43.00 -23.97 14.44
N GLU A 44 -41.82 -24.51 14.10
CA GLU A 44 -40.54 -23.88 14.40
C GLU A 44 -40.71 -22.38 14.20
N SER A 45 -40.57 -21.64 15.30
CA SER A 45 -40.91 -20.24 15.44
C SER A 45 -40.74 -19.49 14.12
N THR A 46 -41.80 -18.84 13.61
CA THR A 46 -41.66 -17.83 12.55
C THR A 46 -40.40 -17.01 12.85
N PRO A 47 -39.41 -16.97 11.96
CA PRO A 47 -38.10 -16.41 12.29
C PRO A 47 -38.31 -15.00 12.81
N ARG A 48 -38.02 -14.80 14.10
CA ARG A 48 -38.02 -13.46 14.68
C ARG A 48 -37.02 -12.67 13.87
N ARG A 49 -37.49 -11.61 13.22
CA ARG A 49 -36.63 -10.69 12.47
C ARG A 49 -35.54 -10.23 13.42
N ALA A 50 -34.28 -10.60 13.14
CA ALA A 50 -33.16 -10.26 14.01
C ALA A 50 -33.11 -8.74 14.19
N GLU A 51 -32.93 -8.25 15.41
CA GLU A 51 -32.78 -6.82 15.63
C GLU A 51 -31.47 -6.31 14.98
N PRO A 52 -31.45 -5.08 14.43
CA PRO A 52 -30.24 -4.50 13.85
C PRO A 52 -29.06 -4.46 14.83
N PHE A 53 -27.95 -5.10 14.46
CA PHE A 53 -26.75 -5.21 15.28
C PHE A 53 -25.50 -4.69 14.55
N SER A 54 -24.41 -4.56 15.30
CA SER A 54 -23.09 -4.22 14.78
C SER A 54 -22.11 -5.34 15.10
N THR A 55 -21.28 -5.68 14.12
CA THR A 55 -20.17 -6.63 14.27
C THR A 55 -18.81 -5.95 14.27
N ILE A 56 -18.76 -4.60 14.28
CA ILE A 56 -17.49 -3.85 14.37
C ILE A 56 -16.77 -4.30 15.66
N PRO A 57 -15.55 -4.87 15.56
CA PRO A 57 -14.83 -5.37 16.73
C PRO A 57 -14.10 -4.26 17.50
N PHE A 58 -14.18 -3.00 17.03
CA PHE A 58 -13.44 -1.86 17.53
C PHE A 58 -14.35 -0.78 18.14
N LEU A 59 -13.91 -0.22 19.26
CA LEU A 59 -14.55 0.94 19.88
C LEU A 59 -14.26 2.24 19.09
N PRO A 60 -15.10 3.27 19.20
CA PRO A 60 -14.78 4.61 18.70
C PRO A 60 -13.45 5.12 19.29
N ASP A 61 -12.63 5.79 18.48
CA ASP A 61 -11.36 6.39 18.96
C ASP A 61 -11.61 7.81 19.48
N PRO A 62 -11.45 8.07 20.79
CA PRO A 62 -11.60 9.42 21.34
C PRO A 62 -10.56 10.40 20.80
N ASP A 63 -9.42 9.90 20.34
CA ASP A 63 -8.34 10.72 19.79
C ASP A 63 -8.45 10.88 18.26
N PHE A 64 -9.52 10.39 17.63
CA PHE A 64 -9.69 10.45 16.19
C PHE A 64 -9.60 11.89 15.70
N VAL A 65 -8.86 12.10 14.61
CA VAL A 65 -8.78 13.39 13.92
C VAL A 65 -9.54 13.28 12.62
N LYS A 66 -10.63 14.04 12.54
CA LYS A 66 -11.54 14.01 11.40
C LYS A 66 -10.87 14.55 10.14
N ARG A 67 -11.03 13.82 9.05
CA ARG A 67 -10.65 14.27 7.69
C ARG A 67 -11.91 14.70 6.95
N HIS A 68 -12.06 16.01 6.79
CA HIS A 68 -13.31 16.61 6.31
C HIS A 68 -13.62 16.26 4.86
N ASP A 69 -12.60 16.24 4.01
CA ASP A 69 -12.63 15.79 2.62
C ASP A 69 -13.17 14.36 2.49
N VAL A 70 -12.57 13.40 3.24
CA VAL A 70 -12.97 11.99 3.19
C VAL A 70 -14.39 11.81 3.73
N THR A 71 -14.72 12.52 4.81
CA THR A 71 -16.05 12.42 5.42
C THR A 71 -17.13 12.91 4.47
N ALA A 72 -16.94 14.09 3.87
CA ALA A 72 -17.90 14.67 2.93
C ALA A 72 -18.06 13.80 1.68
N TRP A 73 -16.97 13.22 1.18
CA TRP A 73 -17.01 12.29 0.07
C TRP A 73 -17.76 11.00 0.41
N LEU A 74 -17.53 10.40 1.58
CA LEU A 74 -18.28 9.21 2.01
C LEU A 74 -19.77 9.50 2.18
N ASP A 75 -20.12 10.65 2.75
CA ASP A 75 -21.52 11.07 2.92
C ASP A 75 -22.25 11.24 1.59
N THR A 76 -21.52 11.70 0.57
CA THR A 76 -22.06 11.87 -0.79
C THR A 76 -22.15 10.53 -1.52
N THR A 77 -21.06 9.76 -1.53
CA THR A 77 -20.92 8.52 -2.31
C THR A 77 -21.81 7.41 -1.76
N LEU A 78 -21.92 7.31 -0.44
CA LEU A 78 -22.75 6.31 0.23
C LEU A 78 -24.15 6.82 0.59
N ALA A 79 -24.59 7.96 0.06
CA ALA A 79 -25.91 8.53 0.35
C ALA A 79 -27.04 7.56 -0.04
N GLN A 80 -26.98 7.03 -1.28
CA GLN A 80 -28.02 6.18 -1.84
C GLN A 80 -27.83 4.71 -1.46
N PRO A 81 -28.89 3.94 -1.16
CA PRO A 81 -28.80 2.50 -1.08
C PRO A 81 -28.34 1.88 -2.42
N GLY A 82 -27.60 0.78 -2.35
CA GLY A 82 -26.93 0.14 -3.48
C GLY A 82 -25.54 0.70 -3.82
N SER A 83 -25.12 1.76 -3.13
CA SER A 83 -23.82 2.40 -3.34
C SER A 83 -22.66 1.57 -2.80
N ARG A 84 -21.51 1.75 -3.45
CA ARG A 84 -20.22 1.22 -3.02
C ARG A 84 -19.19 2.32 -3.02
N ALA A 85 -18.34 2.32 -2.01
CA ALA A 85 -17.24 3.26 -1.87
C ALA A 85 -15.98 2.51 -1.45
N ALA A 86 -14.84 2.86 -1.99
CA ALA A 86 -13.55 2.32 -1.59
C ALA A 86 -12.60 3.44 -1.18
N LEU A 87 -11.98 3.27 -0.01
CA LEU A 87 -10.86 4.09 0.44
C LEU A 87 -9.57 3.37 0.03
N VAL A 88 -8.77 4.02 -0.82
CA VAL A 88 -7.48 3.51 -1.32
C VAL A 88 -6.35 4.37 -0.79
N GLY A 89 -5.19 3.77 -0.52
CA GLY A 89 -3.99 4.53 -0.20
C GLY A 89 -2.96 3.69 0.53
N LEU A 90 -1.85 4.35 0.90
CA LEU A 90 -0.72 3.71 1.53
C LEU A 90 -1.07 2.95 2.84
N GLY A 91 -0.31 1.89 3.14
CA GLY A 91 -0.37 1.20 4.43
C GLY A 91 -0.12 2.18 5.60
N GLY A 92 -0.97 2.14 6.63
CA GLY A 92 -0.84 3.02 7.80
C GLY A 92 -1.43 4.42 7.64
N ILE A 93 -2.07 4.74 6.51
CA ILE A 93 -2.69 6.05 6.24
C ILE A 93 -4.02 6.29 6.98
N GLY A 94 -4.57 5.27 7.65
CA GLY A 94 -5.77 5.42 8.50
C GLY A 94 -7.11 5.04 7.86
N LYS A 95 -7.13 4.35 6.71
CA LYS A 95 -8.36 3.90 6.01
C LYS A 95 -9.33 3.17 6.95
N SER A 96 -8.85 2.14 7.65
CA SER A 96 -9.67 1.35 8.57
C SER A 96 -10.21 2.19 9.74
N GLN A 97 -9.46 3.19 10.22
CA GLN A 97 -9.94 4.09 11.28
C GLN A 97 -11.07 4.99 10.79
N VAL A 98 -11.00 5.50 9.55
CA VAL A 98 -12.11 6.24 8.93
C VAL A 98 -13.34 5.33 8.76
N ALA A 99 -13.14 4.09 8.33
CA ALA A 99 -14.23 3.13 8.18
C ALA A 99 -14.92 2.80 9.52
N ILE A 100 -14.15 2.61 10.60
CA ILE A 100 -14.67 2.40 11.96
C ILE A 100 -15.51 3.60 12.41
N GLU A 101 -14.99 4.82 12.26
CA GLU A 101 -15.70 6.03 12.66
C GLU A 101 -16.99 6.22 11.85
N TYR A 102 -16.93 6.01 10.54
CA TYR A 102 -18.10 6.06 9.66
C TYR A 102 -19.19 5.08 10.11
N ALA A 103 -18.79 3.85 10.44
CA ALA A 103 -19.67 2.78 10.87
C ALA A 103 -20.42 3.11 12.18
N HIS A 104 -19.71 3.64 13.17
CA HIS A 104 -20.30 4.10 14.43
C HIS A 104 -21.26 5.26 14.22
N ARG A 105 -20.88 6.23 13.37
CA ARG A 105 -21.74 7.37 13.03
C ARG A 105 -23.05 6.93 12.37
N ILE A 106 -23.00 6.02 11.39
CA ILE A 106 -24.20 5.50 10.73
C ILE A 106 -25.11 4.77 11.73
N ARG A 107 -24.54 3.97 12.65
CA ARG A 107 -25.33 3.29 13.69
C ARG A 107 -26.03 4.27 14.63
N GLN A 108 -25.36 5.38 14.99
CA GLN A 108 -25.95 6.42 15.82
C GLN A 108 -27.08 7.17 15.09
N GLN A 109 -26.88 7.49 13.80
CA GLN A 109 -27.86 8.22 12.98
C GLN A 109 -29.03 7.36 12.54
N SER A 110 -28.82 6.05 12.35
CA SER A 110 -29.82 5.10 11.87
C SER A 110 -29.70 3.77 12.63
N PRO A 111 -30.21 3.70 13.88
CA PRO A 111 -30.13 2.50 14.71
C PRO A 111 -30.79 1.26 14.11
N SER A 112 -31.67 1.45 13.11
CA SER A 112 -32.32 0.39 12.35
C SER A 112 -31.45 -0.26 11.27
N THR A 113 -30.20 0.18 11.11
CA THR A 113 -29.26 -0.33 10.08
C THR A 113 -28.34 -1.40 10.67
N TYR A 114 -28.20 -2.54 9.99
CA TYR A 114 -27.20 -3.55 10.34
C TYR A 114 -25.81 -3.06 9.91
N VAL A 115 -24.81 -3.18 10.78
CA VAL A 115 -23.43 -2.82 10.45
C VAL A 115 -22.54 -4.05 10.54
N LEU A 116 -22.05 -4.48 9.38
CA LEU A 116 -21.39 -5.76 9.17
C LEU A 116 -19.91 -5.52 8.85
N TRP A 117 -19.01 -6.05 9.66
CA TRP A 117 -17.56 -5.94 9.47
C TRP A 117 -17.02 -7.28 8.99
N VAL A 118 -16.32 -7.28 7.85
CA VAL A 118 -15.73 -8.47 7.25
C VAL A 118 -14.28 -8.17 6.88
N HIS A 119 -13.38 -9.04 7.33
CA HIS A 119 -11.97 -8.98 6.96
C HIS A 119 -11.77 -9.59 5.56
N ALA A 120 -11.09 -8.86 4.68
CA ALA A 120 -10.97 -9.16 3.26
C ALA A 120 -9.52 -9.46 2.82
N ASP A 121 -8.62 -9.69 3.78
CA ASP A 121 -7.19 -9.98 3.53
C ASP A 121 -6.98 -11.35 2.85
N THR A 122 -7.79 -12.34 3.22
CA THR A 122 -7.69 -13.72 2.73
C THR A 122 -9.08 -14.33 2.61
N GLN A 123 -9.21 -15.36 1.76
CA GLN A 123 -10.47 -16.11 1.61
C GLN A 123 -10.96 -16.67 2.95
N ALA A 124 -10.06 -17.24 3.77
CA ALA A 124 -10.42 -17.82 5.05
C ALA A 124 -11.05 -16.79 6.01
N ARG A 125 -10.49 -15.57 6.09
CA ARG A 125 -11.01 -14.48 6.91
C ARG A 125 -12.34 -13.94 6.40
N PHE A 126 -12.50 -13.84 5.09
CA PHE A 126 -13.77 -13.45 4.48
C PHE A 126 -14.88 -14.44 4.83
N GLU A 127 -14.60 -15.74 4.68
CA GLU A 127 -15.57 -16.80 5.01
C GLU A 127 -15.87 -16.85 6.52
N GLU A 128 -14.86 -16.65 7.38
CA GLU A 128 -15.04 -16.51 8.83
C GLU A 128 -16.01 -15.36 9.16
N GLY A 129 -15.84 -14.20 8.51
CA GLY A 129 -16.75 -13.05 8.66
C GLY A 129 -18.19 -13.38 8.26
N TYR A 130 -18.39 -14.03 7.11
CA TYR A 130 -19.72 -14.44 6.66
C TYR A 130 -20.36 -15.48 7.60
N ARG A 131 -19.60 -16.46 8.11
CA ARG A 131 -20.09 -17.40 9.12
C ARG A 131 -20.51 -16.67 10.39
N GLY A 132 -19.72 -15.71 10.87
CA GLY A 132 -20.07 -14.88 12.03
C GLY A 132 -21.36 -14.06 11.82
N ILE A 133 -21.58 -13.56 10.61
CA ILE A 133 -22.83 -12.87 10.23
C ILE A 133 -24.01 -13.85 10.26
N ALA A 134 -23.87 -15.04 9.67
CA ALA A 134 -24.91 -16.06 9.64
C ALA A 134 -25.34 -16.48 11.05
N GLU A 135 -24.39 -16.65 11.98
CA GLU A 135 -24.66 -16.95 13.38
C GLU A 135 -25.47 -15.86 14.06
N ARG A 136 -25.05 -14.59 13.87
CA ARG A 136 -25.68 -13.46 14.55
C ARG A 136 -27.06 -13.11 13.98
N LEU A 137 -27.28 -13.38 12.70
CA LEU A 137 -28.59 -13.34 12.06
C LEU A 137 -29.46 -14.57 12.38
N GLN A 138 -28.89 -15.60 13.00
CA GLN A 138 -29.54 -16.88 13.30
C GLN A 138 -30.17 -17.52 12.06
N LEU A 139 -29.44 -17.48 10.93
CA LEU A 139 -29.96 -18.01 9.66
C LEU A 139 -30.28 -19.52 9.80
N PRO A 140 -31.39 -19.99 9.20
CA PRO A 140 -31.68 -21.42 9.12
C PRO A 140 -30.56 -22.17 8.41
N GLN A 141 -30.32 -23.43 8.77
CA GLN A 141 -29.33 -24.31 8.13
C GLN A 141 -27.86 -23.87 8.23
N ARG A 142 -27.54 -22.79 8.97
CA ARG A 142 -26.15 -22.31 9.13
C ARG A 142 -25.17 -23.32 9.74
N HIS A 143 -25.67 -24.30 10.48
CA HIS A 143 -24.87 -25.39 11.07
C HIS A 143 -24.90 -26.68 10.25
N ASP A 144 -25.63 -26.70 9.12
CA ASP A 144 -25.65 -27.84 8.23
C ASP A 144 -24.33 -27.90 7.44
N PRO A 145 -23.53 -28.98 7.55
CA PRO A 145 -22.27 -29.12 6.81
C PRO A 145 -22.43 -29.11 5.29
N GLN A 146 -23.64 -29.36 4.76
CA GLN A 146 -23.93 -29.35 3.34
C GLN A 146 -24.46 -27.99 2.84
N ALA A 147 -24.81 -27.08 3.75
CA ALA A 147 -25.30 -25.76 3.37
C ALA A 147 -24.15 -24.82 3.02
N ASP A 148 -24.32 -24.09 1.91
CA ASP A 148 -23.44 -22.98 1.57
C ASP A 148 -23.81 -21.76 2.42
N VAL A 149 -23.15 -21.63 3.57
CA VAL A 149 -23.36 -20.52 4.52
C VAL A 149 -23.14 -19.16 3.85
N LEU A 150 -22.22 -19.06 2.90
CA LEU A 150 -21.96 -17.79 2.22
C LEU A 150 -23.15 -17.37 1.36
N GLN A 151 -23.74 -18.34 0.66
CA GLN A 151 -24.92 -18.13 -0.15
C GLN A 151 -26.16 -17.81 0.71
N LEU A 152 -26.28 -18.39 1.91
CA LEU A 152 -27.35 -18.05 2.86
C LEU A 152 -27.28 -16.58 3.26
N VAL A 153 -26.08 -16.08 3.61
CA VAL A 153 -25.86 -14.67 3.95
C VAL A 153 -26.14 -13.77 2.75
N TYR A 154 -25.66 -14.13 1.55
CA TYR A 154 -25.96 -13.39 0.32
C TYR A 154 -27.47 -13.24 0.10
N ASN A 155 -28.21 -14.35 0.17
CA ASN A 155 -29.66 -14.36 -0.03
C ASN A 155 -30.37 -13.46 0.99
N TRP A 156 -29.89 -13.44 2.23
CA TRP A 156 -30.42 -12.56 3.27
C TRP A 156 -30.14 -11.09 2.96
N LEU A 157 -28.90 -10.74 2.59
CA LEU A 157 -28.50 -9.37 2.28
C LEU A 157 -29.23 -8.83 1.04
N PHE A 158 -29.46 -9.68 0.04
CA PHE A 158 -30.13 -9.31 -1.21
C PHE A 158 -31.63 -9.02 -1.01
N ASN A 159 -32.27 -9.67 -0.03
CA ASN A 159 -33.69 -9.47 0.24
C ASN A 159 -33.95 -8.12 0.92
N THR A 160 -34.56 -7.19 0.18
CA THR A 160 -34.88 -5.84 0.65
C THR A 160 -35.84 -5.80 1.84
N GLY A 161 -36.65 -6.85 2.02
CA GLY A 161 -37.54 -7.02 3.16
C GLY A 161 -36.82 -7.14 4.51
N ASN A 162 -35.52 -7.49 4.52
CA ASN A 162 -34.75 -7.67 5.73
C ASN A 162 -34.29 -6.36 6.39
N GLY A 163 -34.27 -5.25 5.66
CA GLY A 163 -33.92 -3.92 6.19
C GLY A 163 -32.59 -3.40 5.66
N GLN A 164 -32.19 -2.21 6.12
CA GLN A 164 -30.99 -1.53 5.63
C GLN A 164 -29.72 -2.10 6.25
N TRP A 165 -28.67 -2.25 5.46
CA TRP A 165 -27.38 -2.72 5.97
C TRP A 165 -26.20 -1.96 5.35
N LEU A 166 -25.13 -1.85 6.13
CA LEU A 166 -23.81 -1.37 5.73
C LEU A 166 -22.81 -2.51 5.96
N MET A 167 -22.09 -2.91 4.93
CA MET A 167 -20.97 -3.84 5.02
C MET A 167 -19.65 -3.10 4.84
N ILE A 168 -18.69 -3.39 5.70
CA ILE A 168 -17.32 -2.89 5.61
C ILE A 168 -16.41 -4.07 5.28
N LEU A 169 -15.73 -4.00 4.15
CA LEU A 169 -14.71 -4.94 3.71
C LEU A 169 -13.35 -4.32 4.01
N ASP A 170 -12.69 -4.78 5.07
CA ASP A 170 -11.41 -4.21 5.52
C ASP A 170 -10.21 -4.99 4.98
N ASN A 171 -9.22 -4.28 4.43
CA ASN A 171 -7.99 -4.81 3.82
C ASN A 171 -8.22 -5.71 2.59
N ALA A 172 -9.09 -5.29 1.67
CA ALA A 172 -9.33 -5.96 0.39
C ALA A 172 -8.17 -5.70 -0.60
N ASP A 173 -6.95 -6.07 -0.22
CA ASP A 173 -5.71 -5.69 -0.91
C ASP A 173 -5.35 -6.65 -2.07
N ASN A 174 -5.87 -7.87 -2.07
CA ASN A 174 -5.51 -8.93 -3.01
C ASN A 174 -6.65 -9.23 -3.98
N VAL A 175 -6.46 -8.87 -5.25
CA VAL A 175 -7.43 -9.06 -6.35
C VAL A 175 -7.83 -10.53 -6.50
N GLU A 176 -6.87 -11.46 -6.40
CA GLU A 176 -7.09 -12.90 -6.61
C GLU A 176 -8.01 -13.53 -5.57
N VAL A 177 -8.14 -12.93 -4.37
CA VAL A 177 -9.11 -13.39 -3.35
C VAL A 177 -10.54 -13.23 -3.86
N PHE A 178 -10.82 -12.16 -4.60
CA PHE A 178 -12.18 -11.81 -5.05
C PHE A 178 -12.45 -12.18 -6.50
N PHE A 179 -11.40 -12.18 -7.33
CA PHE A 179 -11.42 -12.39 -8.77
C PHE A 179 -10.30 -13.37 -9.17
N PRO A 180 -10.40 -14.65 -8.79
CA PRO A 180 -9.36 -15.62 -9.12
C PRO A 180 -9.20 -15.78 -10.63
N SER A 181 -7.96 -15.65 -11.10
CA SER A 181 -7.62 -15.78 -12.52
C SER A 181 -7.88 -17.20 -13.02
N LEU A 182 -8.67 -17.35 -14.10
CA LEU A 182 -8.94 -18.64 -14.76
C LEU A 182 -7.76 -19.17 -15.60
N ARG A 183 -6.59 -18.52 -15.55
CA ARG A 183 -5.43 -18.87 -16.38
C ARG A 183 -4.59 -20.01 -15.76
N ASN A 184 -4.73 -21.18 -16.37
CA ASN A 184 -3.75 -22.25 -16.59
C ASN A 184 -3.18 -23.06 -15.40
N ARG A 185 -3.86 -24.17 -15.12
CA ARG A 185 -3.18 -25.48 -15.06
C ARG A 185 -3.84 -26.43 -16.07
N PRO A 186 -3.13 -26.89 -17.11
CA PRO A 186 -3.65 -27.93 -18.00
C PRO A 186 -3.82 -29.21 -17.17
N GLY A 187 -5.06 -29.70 -17.05
CA GLY A 187 -5.36 -30.99 -16.39
C GLY A 187 -6.01 -30.91 -15.00
N THR A 188 -6.20 -29.73 -14.42
CA THR A 188 -7.02 -29.60 -13.20
C THR A 188 -8.46 -29.28 -13.57
N ILE A 189 -9.37 -30.10 -13.05
CA ILE A 189 -10.82 -29.90 -13.04
C ILE A 189 -11.08 -28.43 -12.68
N VAL A 190 -11.80 -27.72 -13.55
CA VAL A 190 -12.28 -26.36 -13.32
C VAL A 190 -12.89 -26.31 -11.92
N SER A 191 -12.23 -25.64 -10.98
CA SER A 191 -12.82 -25.35 -9.68
C SER A 191 -14.10 -24.56 -9.97
N LYS A 192 -15.26 -25.17 -9.72
CA LYS A 192 -16.59 -24.54 -9.83
C LYS A 192 -16.81 -23.47 -8.74
N GLN A 193 -15.76 -22.95 -8.11
CA GLN A 193 -15.90 -21.97 -7.05
C GLN A 193 -16.25 -20.62 -7.66
N ARG A 194 -17.40 -20.10 -7.24
CA ARG A 194 -17.89 -18.78 -7.60
C ARG A 194 -16.95 -17.71 -7.03
N PRO A 195 -16.56 -16.66 -7.78
CA PRO A 195 -15.72 -15.58 -7.26
C PRO A 195 -16.33 -14.94 -6.01
N LEU A 196 -15.54 -14.65 -4.96
CA LEU A 196 -16.07 -14.06 -3.72
C LEU A 196 -16.73 -12.70 -3.95
N ALA A 197 -16.30 -11.93 -4.96
CA ALA A 197 -16.94 -10.67 -5.34
C ALA A 197 -18.43 -10.82 -5.65
N SER A 198 -18.85 -11.99 -6.15
CA SER A 198 -20.26 -12.28 -6.48
C SER A 198 -21.14 -12.49 -5.24
N LEU A 199 -20.53 -12.69 -4.07
CA LEU A 199 -21.21 -12.78 -2.77
C LEU A 199 -21.46 -11.40 -2.14
N LEU A 200 -21.03 -10.33 -2.81
CA LEU A 200 -21.36 -8.96 -2.47
C LEU A 200 -22.58 -8.53 -3.29
N PRO A 201 -23.79 -8.50 -2.72
CA PRO A 201 -24.99 -8.16 -3.48
C PRO A 201 -24.99 -6.70 -3.96
N GLN A 202 -25.70 -6.46 -5.05
CA GLN A 202 -26.12 -5.13 -5.50
C GLN A 202 -27.59 -4.97 -5.16
N SER A 203 -27.90 -4.60 -3.91
CA SER A 203 -29.27 -4.48 -3.44
C SER A 203 -29.62 -3.04 -3.07
N THR A 204 -30.87 -2.66 -3.23
CA THR A 204 -31.37 -1.30 -2.94
C THR A 204 -31.57 -1.03 -1.44
N ASN A 205 -31.07 -1.90 -0.57
CA ASN A 205 -31.07 -1.76 0.89
C ASN A 205 -29.67 -1.91 1.50
N GLY A 206 -28.63 -2.02 0.66
CA GLY A 206 -27.27 -2.30 1.08
C GLY A 206 -26.29 -1.21 0.72
N ARG A 207 -25.25 -1.02 1.52
CA ARG A 207 -24.11 -0.16 1.20
C ARG A 207 -22.83 -0.94 1.48
N VAL A 208 -21.81 -0.78 0.64
CA VAL A 208 -20.50 -1.42 0.85
C VAL A 208 -19.41 -0.37 0.94
N LEU A 209 -18.66 -0.37 2.02
CA LEU A 209 -17.45 0.41 2.19
C LEU A 209 -16.23 -0.53 2.16
N ILE A 210 -15.30 -0.29 1.24
CA ILE A 210 -14.08 -1.07 1.09
C ILE A 210 -12.90 -0.25 1.59
N THR A 211 -11.96 -0.90 2.28
CA THR A 211 -10.61 -0.34 2.51
C THR A 211 -9.59 -1.22 1.78
N SER A 212 -8.70 -0.60 1.01
CA SER A 212 -7.66 -1.31 0.27
C SER A 212 -6.38 -0.49 0.16
N ARG A 213 -5.24 -1.17 0.04
CA ARG A 213 -3.95 -0.61 -0.37
C ARG A 213 -3.75 -0.68 -1.88
N ASN A 214 -4.44 -1.58 -2.56
CA ASN A 214 -4.36 -1.82 -3.99
C ASN A 214 -5.55 -1.14 -4.69
N ARG A 215 -5.25 -0.24 -5.62
CA ARG A 215 -6.22 0.51 -6.42
C ARG A 215 -7.07 -0.40 -7.32
N ASP A 216 -6.46 -1.31 -8.08
CA ASP A 216 -7.18 -2.23 -8.96
C ASP A 216 -8.21 -3.07 -8.18
N ALA A 217 -7.82 -3.62 -7.03
CA ALA A 217 -8.73 -4.36 -6.15
C ALA A 217 -9.93 -3.52 -5.71
N ALA A 218 -9.69 -2.26 -5.34
CA ALA A 218 -10.75 -1.33 -4.95
C ALA A 218 -11.67 -0.97 -6.12
N GLU A 219 -11.12 -0.59 -7.27
CA GLU A 219 -11.89 -0.21 -8.46
C GLU A 219 -12.77 -1.37 -8.94
N ARG A 220 -12.28 -2.62 -8.93
CA ARG A 220 -13.08 -3.80 -9.27
C ARG A 220 -14.21 -4.08 -8.29
N LEU A 221 -14.04 -3.75 -6.99
CA LEU A 221 -15.06 -3.99 -5.96
C LEU A 221 -16.11 -2.88 -5.85
N SER A 222 -15.71 -1.61 -5.99
CA SER A 222 -16.60 -0.45 -5.88
C SER A 222 -17.13 0.08 -7.22
N GLY A 223 -16.46 -0.23 -8.33
CA GLY A 223 -16.56 0.51 -9.59
C GLY A 223 -15.66 1.74 -9.60
N GLY A 224 -15.17 2.15 -10.77
CA GLY A 224 -14.15 3.21 -10.91
C GLY A 224 -14.52 4.57 -10.33
N TRP A 225 -15.80 4.97 -10.37
CA TRP A 225 -16.27 6.24 -9.81
C TRP A 225 -16.42 6.24 -8.27
N GLY A 226 -16.32 5.07 -7.65
CA GLY A 226 -16.52 4.85 -6.22
C GLY A 226 -15.23 4.84 -5.40
N VAL A 227 -14.11 5.34 -5.92
CA VAL A 227 -12.79 5.27 -5.24
C VAL A 227 -12.33 6.64 -4.75
N PHE A 228 -11.82 6.68 -3.51
CA PHE A 228 -11.17 7.85 -2.93
C PHE A 228 -9.73 7.54 -2.54
N PHE A 229 -8.78 8.27 -3.13
CA PHE A 229 -7.35 8.17 -2.82
C PHE A 229 -7.03 8.99 -1.56
N MET A 230 -6.89 8.30 -0.44
CA MET A 230 -6.53 8.90 0.83
C MET A 230 -5.06 9.33 0.83
N GLN A 231 -4.86 10.64 0.96
CA GLN A 231 -3.55 11.24 1.14
C GLN A 231 -3.08 11.15 2.61
N ARG A 232 -1.81 11.50 2.82
CA ARG A 232 -1.28 11.77 4.17
C ARG A 232 -2.06 12.88 4.85
N MET A 233 -1.98 12.90 6.18
CA MET A 233 -2.56 14.02 6.93
C MET A 233 -1.87 15.31 6.50
N ASP A 234 -2.62 16.41 6.46
CA ASP A 234 -1.99 17.73 6.44
C ASP A 234 -1.27 17.99 7.78
N GLU A 235 -0.44 19.03 7.81
CA GLU A 235 0.36 19.39 8.98
C GLU A 235 -0.50 19.59 10.24
N ASN A 236 -1.67 20.22 10.09
CA ASN A 236 -2.57 20.49 11.21
C ASN A 236 -3.19 19.19 11.73
N GLN A 237 -3.73 18.35 10.86
CA GLN A 237 -4.30 17.05 11.21
C GLN A 237 -3.26 16.15 11.90
N ALA A 238 -2.05 16.08 11.35
CA ALA A 238 -0.97 15.25 11.87
C ALA A 238 -0.49 15.72 13.24
N THR A 239 -0.30 17.03 13.40
CA THR A 239 0.09 17.63 14.67
C THR A 239 -1.01 17.42 15.71
N GLN A 240 -2.27 17.67 15.36
CA GLN A 240 -3.41 17.41 16.26
C GLN A 240 -3.46 15.93 16.70
N LEU A 241 -3.24 14.98 15.80
CA LEU A 241 -3.22 13.57 16.15
C LEU A 241 -2.10 13.27 17.16
N LEU A 242 -0.91 13.78 16.91
CA LEU A 242 0.23 13.62 17.82
C LEU A 242 -0.07 14.19 19.20
N LEU A 243 -0.59 15.42 19.27
CA LEU A 243 -0.94 16.10 20.51
C LEU A 243 -2.03 15.35 21.28
N LYS A 244 -3.11 14.92 20.63
CA LYS A 244 -4.16 14.11 21.28
C LYS A 244 -3.60 12.83 21.89
N LYS A 245 -2.71 12.14 21.18
CA LYS A 245 -2.08 10.88 21.66
C LYS A 245 -1.08 11.12 22.80
N LEU A 246 -0.39 12.25 22.82
CA LEU A 246 0.53 12.63 23.89
C LEU A 246 -0.18 13.23 25.11
N ARG A 247 -1.41 13.75 24.94
CA ARG A 247 -2.22 14.42 25.96
C ARG A 247 -1.50 15.63 26.54
N ASP A 248 -0.99 15.54 27.76
CA ASP A 248 -0.27 16.59 28.49
C ASP A 248 1.27 16.44 28.41
N ARG A 249 1.76 15.47 27.64
CA ARG A 249 3.18 15.04 27.60
C ARG A 249 3.89 15.50 26.32
N TYR A 250 3.80 16.78 25.97
CA TYR A 250 4.38 17.28 24.73
C TYR A 250 5.06 18.64 24.85
N GLU A 251 5.94 18.90 23.87
CA GLU A 251 6.57 20.19 23.58
C GLU A 251 6.00 20.66 22.23
N GLU A 252 5.33 21.81 22.20
CA GLU A 252 4.52 22.24 21.04
C GLU A 252 5.36 22.44 19.76
N GLU A 253 6.47 23.17 19.87
CA GLU A 253 7.39 23.41 18.73
C GLU A 253 8.03 22.11 18.21
N ALA A 254 8.36 21.18 19.11
CA ALA A 254 8.97 19.90 18.73
C ALA A 254 7.96 18.91 18.13
N ALA A 255 6.66 19.07 18.43
CA ALA A 255 5.60 18.20 17.91
C ALA A 255 5.43 18.35 16.40
N ALA A 256 5.42 19.58 15.88
CA ALA A 256 5.28 19.83 14.44
C ALA A 256 6.47 19.25 13.65
N ALA A 257 7.69 19.51 14.13
CA ALA A 257 8.92 18.98 13.52
C ALA A 257 8.98 17.43 13.57
N LEU A 258 8.45 16.82 14.63
CA LEU A 258 8.32 15.37 14.72
C LEU A 258 7.27 14.82 13.75
N ALA A 259 6.09 15.46 13.66
CA ALA A 259 5.04 15.05 12.71
C ALA A 259 5.55 15.11 11.26
N GLN A 260 6.31 16.15 10.91
CA GLN A 260 6.98 16.29 9.62
C GLN A 260 7.98 15.16 9.37
N ALA A 261 8.86 14.85 10.35
CA ALA A 261 9.84 13.77 10.21
C ALA A 261 9.21 12.38 10.09
N LEU A 262 7.96 12.21 10.53
CA LEU A 262 7.15 11.00 10.39
C LEU A 262 6.27 11.03 9.13
N GLU A 263 6.55 11.95 8.19
CA GLU A 263 5.87 12.11 6.89
C GLU A 263 4.36 12.29 7.00
N TYR A 264 3.88 12.81 8.14
CA TYR A 264 2.47 12.98 8.44
C TYR A 264 1.64 11.68 8.33
N ILE A 265 2.29 10.52 8.54
CA ILE A 265 1.65 9.21 8.45
C ILE A 265 1.04 8.85 9.83
N PRO A 266 -0.28 8.65 9.94
CA PRO A 266 -0.96 8.43 11.23
C PRO A 266 -0.41 7.25 12.04
N LEU A 267 -0.05 6.16 11.37
CA LEU A 267 0.52 4.99 12.04
C LEU A 267 1.88 5.31 12.67
N ALA A 268 2.76 5.99 11.92
CA ALA A 268 4.07 6.40 12.42
C ALA A 268 3.95 7.38 13.59
N ILE A 269 3.00 8.34 13.49
CA ILE A 269 2.67 9.29 14.56
C ILE A 269 2.19 8.57 15.82
N THR A 270 1.23 7.66 15.69
CA THR A 270 0.65 6.93 16.83
C THR A 270 1.72 6.04 17.50
N GLN A 271 2.59 5.41 16.71
CA GLN A 271 3.70 4.61 17.22
C GLN A 271 4.72 5.45 17.99
N ALA A 272 5.12 6.61 17.43
CA ALA A 272 6.03 7.54 18.09
C ALA A 272 5.42 8.10 19.39
N ALA A 273 4.15 8.52 19.34
CA ALA A 273 3.42 9.00 20.51
C ALA A 273 3.36 7.94 21.62
N ALA A 274 3.04 6.70 21.29
CA ALA A 274 3.02 5.59 22.25
C ALA A 274 4.41 5.33 22.86
N TYR A 275 5.48 5.44 22.06
CA TYR A 275 6.86 5.28 22.54
C TYR A 275 7.24 6.40 23.53
N ILE A 276 6.95 7.64 23.18
CA ILE A 276 7.20 8.83 24.01
C ILE A 276 6.39 8.72 25.30
N ALA A 277 5.08 8.49 25.22
CA ALA A 277 4.19 8.43 26.37
C ALA A 277 4.59 7.35 27.39
N ARG A 278 5.10 6.19 26.95
CA ARG A 278 5.61 5.12 27.83
C ARG A 278 6.93 5.44 28.52
N ARG A 279 7.69 6.40 27.99
CA ARG A 279 9.05 6.73 28.46
C ARG A 279 9.17 8.16 28.98
N TRP A 280 8.08 8.91 28.97
CA TRP A 280 7.98 10.23 29.57
C TRP A 280 8.35 10.18 31.08
N PRO A 281 9.11 11.16 31.60
CA PRO A 281 9.68 12.33 30.93
C PRO A 281 11.07 12.11 30.32
N ARG A 282 11.62 10.88 30.36
CA ARG A 282 12.98 10.60 29.85
C ARG A 282 13.10 10.73 28.34
N ILE A 283 11.99 10.58 27.63
CA ILE A 283 11.90 10.79 26.18
C ILE A 283 10.80 11.81 25.94
N SER A 284 11.16 12.94 25.34
CA SER A 284 10.27 13.96 24.79
C SER A 284 10.19 13.88 23.26
N CYS A 285 9.38 14.74 22.64
CA CYS A 285 9.33 14.87 21.17
C CYS A 285 10.71 15.21 20.59
N SER A 286 11.42 16.17 21.18
CA SER A 286 12.77 16.58 20.77
C SER A 286 13.78 15.44 20.89
N THR A 287 13.80 14.74 22.03
CA THR A 287 14.70 13.60 22.25
C THR A 287 14.42 12.44 21.28
N TYR A 288 13.13 12.18 20.99
CA TYR A 288 12.76 11.17 20.01
C TYR A 288 13.22 11.57 18.61
N LEU A 289 13.00 12.81 18.20
CA LEU A 289 13.39 13.34 16.90
C LEU A 289 14.91 13.27 16.68
N GLU A 290 15.69 13.61 17.70
CA GLU A 290 17.16 13.47 17.66
C GLU A 290 17.56 12.00 17.44
N GLN A 291 16.99 11.07 18.21
CA GLN A 291 17.25 9.63 18.03
C GLN A 291 16.81 9.13 16.65
N PHE A 292 15.69 9.63 16.14
CA PHE A 292 15.14 9.27 14.83
C PHE A 292 16.05 9.73 13.69
N ARG A 293 16.69 10.90 13.81
CA ARG A 293 17.62 11.46 12.82
C ARG A 293 19.07 10.97 12.98
N ARG A 294 19.43 10.41 14.14
CA ARG A 294 20.82 10.02 14.47
C ARG A 294 21.43 9.00 13.51
N SER A 295 20.67 7.99 13.07
CA SER A 295 21.14 6.99 12.10
C SER A 295 19.99 6.16 11.55
N GLU A 296 20.16 5.61 10.35
CA GLU A 296 19.18 4.70 9.71
C GLU A 296 18.87 3.48 10.60
N LYS A 297 19.89 2.86 11.22
CA LYS A 297 19.69 1.73 12.16
C LYS A 297 18.85 2.11 13.36
N LYS A 298 19.01 3.33 13.89
CA LYS A 298 18.22 3.80 15.02
C LYS A 298 16.79 4.10 14.59
N LYS A 299 16.60 4.75 13.44
CA LYS A 299 15.29 4.97 12.81
C LYS A 299 14.53 3.66 12.62
N GLU A 300 15.20 2.64 12.08
CA GLU A 300 14.65 1.29 11.90
C GLU A 300 14.19 0.70 13.22
N SER A 301 15.06 0.72 14.24
CA SER A 301 14.73 0.17 15.56
C SER A 301 13.55 0.84 16.26
N LEU A 302 13.25 2.10 15.92
CA LEU A 302 12.11 2.84 16.45
C LEU A 302 10.82 2.46 15.71
N LEU A 303 10.88 2.35 14.37
CA LEU A 303 9.74 2.01 13.53
C LEU A 303 9.39 0.51 13.53
N TYR A 304 10.33 -0.37 13.90
CA TYR A 304 10.06 -1.81 14.07
C TYR A 304 9.28 -2.16 15.33
N ARG A 305 9.24 -1.27 16.33
CA ARG A 305 8.66 -1.60 17.64
C ARG A 305 7.15 -1.76 17.54
N ASP A 306 6.68 -2.98 17.68
CA ASP A 306 5.27 -3.25 17.92
C ASP A 306 4.93 -2.92 19.38
N LEU A 307 4.28 -1.78 19.60
CA LEU A 307 3.81 -1.38 20.93
C LEU A 307 2.39 -1.86 21.21
N GLY A 308 1.74 -2.57 20.28
CA GLY A 308 0.33 -2.95 20.35
C GLY A 308 -0.61 -1.75 20.11
N ASP A 309 -1.66 -1.95 19.33
CA ASP A 309 -2.84 -1.07 19.30
C ASP A 309 -4.11 -1.93 19.35
N LEU A 310 -4.88 -1.81 20.44
CA LEU A 310 -6.12 -2.58 20.64
C LEU A 310 -7.20 -2.28 19.58
N ARG A 311 -6.98 -1.26 18.75
CA ARG A 311 -7.89 -0.84 17.67
C ARG A 311 -7.49 -1.41 16.31
N ARG A 312 -6.46 -2.25 16.26
CA ARG A 312 -6.13 -3.04 15.09
C ARG A 312 -6.49 -4.49 15.35
N ASP A 313 -6.79 -5.21 14.29
CA ASP A 313 -6.97 -6.66 14.38
C ASP A 313 -5.71 -7.27 15.03
N GLY A 314 -5.89 -8.25 15.91
CA GLY A 314 -4.80 -8.88 16.65
C GLY A 314 -3.78 -9.58 15.76
N THR A 315 -4.11 -9.81 14.48
CA THR A 315 -3.19 -10.33 13.46
C THR A 315 -2.50 -9.25 12.61
N ALA A 316 -2.90 -7.99 12.74
CA ALA A 316 -2.29 -6.88 12.02
C ALA A 316 -1.03 -6.35 12.74
N ALA A 317 0.05 -6.15 11.99
CA ALA A 317 1.30 -5.59 12.53
C ALA A 317 1.15 -4.10 12.91
N ASN A 318 1.57 -3.70 14.11
CA ASN A 318 1.54 -2.29 14.52
C ASN A 318 2.80 -1.51 14.11
N SER A 319 3.82 -2.20 13.61
CA SER A 319 5.01 -1.58 13.05
C SER A 319 4.74 -1.00 11.66
N VAL A 320 5.22 0.22 11.43
CA VAL A 320 5.23 0.85 10.10
C VAL A 320 6.07 0.02 9.11
N VAL A 321 7.25 -0.45 9.53
CA VAL A 321 8.15 -1.25 8.68
C VAL A 321 7.47 -2.55 8.26
N VAL A 322 6.92 -3.30 9.22
CA VAL A 322 6.25 -4.58 8.94
C VAL A 322 5.02 -4.36 8.05
N THR A 323 4.26 -3.29 8.29
CA THR A 323 3.09 -2.97 7.47
C THR A 323 3.46 -2.81 5.99
N TRP A 324 4.58 -2.15 5.68
CA TRP A 324 5.02 -2.00 4.28
C TRP A 324 5.78 -3.21 3.74
N GLN A 325 6.51 -3.97 4.57
CA GLN A 325 7.09 -5.25 4.16
C GLN A 325 6.01 -6.21 3.61
N ILE A 326 4.85 -6.28 4.27
CA ILE A 326 3.70 -7.08 3.77
C ILE A 326 3.27 -6.60 2.38
N THR A 327 3.25 -5.29 2.14
CA THR A 327 2.95 -4.73 0.81
C THR A 327 4.02 -5.10 -0.22
N PHE A 328 5.31 -5.01 0.13
CA PHE A 328 6.41 -5.35 -0.79
C PHE A 328 6.41 -6.85 -1.15
N GLU A 329 6.15 -7.72 -0.18
CA GLU A 329 6.00 -9.16 -0.42
C GLU A 329 4.78 -9.49 -1.29
N GLN A 330 3.69 -8.72 -1.14
CA GLN A 330 2.52 -8.87 -2.01
C GLN A 330 2.84 -8.46 -3.45
N ILE A 331 3.49 -7.32 -3.66
CA ILE A 331 3.93 -6.88 -5.00
C ILE A 331 4.89 -7.91 -5.59
N GLN A 332 5.84 -8.44 -4.82
CA GLN A 332 6.77 -9.45 -5.30
C GLN A 332 6.06 -10.74 -5.78
N LYS A 333 4.94 -11.12 -5.15
CA LYS A 333 4.13 -12.27 -5.56
C LYS A 333 3.29 -11.98 -6.80
N GLU A 334 2.77 -10.76 -6.91
CA GLU A 334 1.91 -10.31 -8.02
C GLU A 334 2.74 -10.03 -9.28
N ARG A 335 3.78 -9.21 -9.15
CA ARG A 335 4.68 -8.80 -10.23
C ARG A 335 6.08 -8.57 -9.69
N ARG A 336 6.95 -9.57 -9.89
CA ARG A 336 8.32 -9.55 -9.37
C ARG A 336 9.16 -8.39 -9.94
N SER A 337 8.97 -8.04 -11.20
CA SER A 337 9.66 -6.92 -11.86
C SER A 337 9.34 -5.57 -11.21
N ALA A 338 8.09 -5.34 -10.78
CA ALA A 338 7.71 -4.14 -10.04
C ALA A 338 8.40 -4.06 -8.67
N ALA A 339 8.55 -5.19 -7.97
CA ALA A 339 9.30 -5.25 -6.71
C ALA A 339 10.81 -4.98 -6.92
N ASP A 340 11.36 -5.46 -8.05
CA ASP A 340 12.73 -5.20 -8.47
C ASP A 340 12.94 -3.71 -8.83
N LEU A 341 11.99 -3.09 -9.55
CA LEU A 341 11.98 -1.65 -9.81
C LEU A 341 11.91 -0.83 -8.52
N LEU A 342 11.02 -1.18 -7.58
CA LEU A 342 10.93 -0.51 -6.28
C LEU A 342 12.26 -0.62 -5.50
N SER A 343 12.92 -1.77 -5.60
CA SER A 343 14.22 -2.00 -4.97
C SER A 343 15.28 -1.05 -5.51
N LEU A 344 15.33 -0.89 -6.83
CA LEU A 344 16.19 0.09 -7.50
C LEU A 344 15.81 1.54 -7.11
N MET A 345 14.54 1.92 -7.25
CA MET A 345 14.06 3.27 -6.95
C MET A 345 14.34 3.66 -5.47
N SER A 346 14.38 2.70 -4.55
CA SER A 346 14.69 2.96 -3.13
C SER A 346 16.10 3.54 -2.88
N LEU A 347 17.00 3.45 -3.86
CA LEU A 347 18.37 3.96 -3.78
C LEU A 347 18.53 5.38 -4.33
N PHE A 348 17.53 5.91 -5.03
CA PHE A 348 17.49 7.30 -5.49
C PHE A 348 17.24 8.27 -4.32
N SER A 349 17.36 9.59 -4.53
CA SER A 349 16.61 10.55 -3.70
C SER A 349 15.10 10.27 -3.83
N PRO A 350 14.28 10.39 -2.76
CA PRO A 350 12.85 10.04 -2.82
C PRO A 350 12.00 11.02 -3.65
N GLN A 351 12.57 12.10 -4.14
CA GLN A 351 11.90 13.14 -4.89
C GLN A 351 12.61 13.34 -6.23
N GLU A 352 11.86 13.80 -7.24
CA GLU A 352 12.37 14.19 -8.56
C GLU A 352 13.11 13.07 -9.32
N ILE A 353 12.66 11.81 -9.19
CA ILE A 353 13.26 10.66 -9.89
C ILE A 353 12.87 10.71 -11.38
N PRO A 354 13.81 10.96 -12.32
CA PRO A 354 13.46 11.08 -13.73
C PRO A 354 13.17 9.71 -14.34
N GLU A 355 12.08 9.56 -15.09
CA GLU A 355 11.70 8.28 -15.70
C GLU A 355 12.77 7.75 -16.67
N TRP A 356 13.41 8.63 -17.43
CA TRP A 356 14.41 8.26 -18.43
C TRP A 356 15.60 7.48 -17.82
N VAL A 357 15.94 7.72 -16.55
CA VAL A 357 16.99 6.95 -15.87
C VAL A 357 16.48 5.56 -15.46
N LEU A 358 15.18 5.42 -15.18
CA LEU A 358 14.54 4.13 -14.92
C LEU A 358 14.40 3.31 -16.21
N ARG A 359 14.09 3.94 -17.36
CA ARG A 359 14.09 3.28 -18.68
C ARG A 359 15.46 2.66 -19.01
N SER A 360 16.55 3.32 -18.63
CA SER A 360 17.91 2.78 -18.83
C SER A 360 18.16 1.45 -18.10
N TYR A 361 17.47 1.20 -16.98
CA TYR A 361 17.54 -0.08 -16.27
C TYR A 361 16.91 -1.22 -17.08
N TYR A 362 15.73 -1.00 -17.68
CA TYR A 362 15.07 -2.01 -18.51
C TYR A 362 15.84 -2.31 -19.78
N GLN A 363 16.34 -1.27 -20.46
CA GLN A 363 17.20 -1.44 -21.63
C GLN A 363 18.43 -2.31 -21.34
N ARG A 364 18.94 -2.25 -20.11
CA ARG A 364 20.06 -3.09 -19.66
C ARG A 364 19.64 -4.52 -19.37
N GLU A 365 18.56 -4.74 -18.63
CA GLU A 365 18.09 -6.10 -18.33
C GLU A 365 17.75 -6.86 -19.64
N CYS A 366 17.09 -6.21 -20.62
CA CYS A 366 16.84 -6.80 -21.93
C CYS A 366 18.13 -7.18 -22.68
N ARG A 367 19.20 -6.37 -22.58
CA ARG A 367 20.51 -6.71 -23.17
C ARG A 367 21.14 -7.94 -22.50
N ILE A 368 21.00 -8.09 -21.19
CA ILE A 368 21.53 -9.24 -20.44
C ILE A 368 20.78 -10.52 -20.84
N GLU A 369 19.46 -10.47 -20.99
CA GLU A 369 18.64 -11.61 -21.41
C GLU A 369 18.95 -12.07 -22.84
N LYS A 370 19.09 -11.13 -23.79
CA LYS A 370 19.48 -11.44 -25.19
C LYS A 370 20.85 -12.12 -25.29
N HIS A 371 21.78 -11.84 -24.37
CA HIS A 371 23.10 -12.50 -24.33
C HIS A 371 23.08 -13.90 -23.72
N HIS A 372 22.11 -14.23 -22.85
CA HIS A 372 21.97 -15.57 -22.27
C HIS A 372 21.32 -16.57 -23.24
N ASP A 373 20.41 -16.12 -24.10
CA ASP A 373 19.71 -17.01 -25.05
C ASP A 373 20.56 -17.35 -26.29
N ASN A 374 21.57 -16.54 -26.59
CA ASN A 374 22.52 -16.76 -27.70
C ASN A 374 23.63 -17.79 -27.39
N GLY A 375 23.61 -18.42 -26.20
CA GLY A 375 24.57 -19.44 -25.79
C GLY A 375 24.33 -20.84 -26.38
N THR A 376 23.25 -21.07 -27.14
CA THR A 376 22.87 -22.42 -27.61
C THR A 376 22.53 -22.54 -29.11
N LYS A 377 22.95 -21.62 -29.98
CA LYS A 377 22.83 -21.85 -31.43
C LYS A 377 24.12 -21.49 -32.18
N ASN A 378 24.71 -22.53 -32.77
CA ASN A 378 25.82 -22.43 -33.70
C ASN A 378 25.46 -21.56 -34.91
N SER A 379 26.41 -20.73 -35.30
CA SER A 379 26.72 -20.20 -36.64
C SER A 379 25.74 -20.55 -37.78
N GLU A 380 25.10 -19.53 -38.36
CA GLU A 380 25.26 -19.09 -39.76
C GLU A 380 24.07 -18.21 -40.18
N GLY A 381 24.35 -16.99 -40.66
CA GLY A 381 23.38 -16.10 -41.30
C GLY A 381 22.98 -14.90 -40.45
N ALA A 382 23.79 -13.84 -40.49
CA ALA A 382 23.34 -12.51 -40.11
C ALA A 382 22.25 -12.08 -41.09
N VAL A 383 21.01 -12.01 -40.59
CA VAL A 383 19.96 -11.18 -41.15
C VAL A 383 19.61 -10.21 -40.03
N ASP A 384 19.96 -8.94 -40.25
CA ASP A 384 19.46 -7.81 -39.48
C ASP A 384 17.94 -7.82 -39.58
N ASP A 385 17.27 -8.20 -38.49
CA ASP A 385 15.83 -7.99 -38.33
C ASP A 385 15.64 -6.94 -37.23
N ASP A 386 15.90 -5.68 -37.62
CA ASP A 386 15.64 -4.46 -36.86
C ASP A 386 14.13 -4.16 -36.82
N ASN A 387 13.29 -5.11 -36.37
CA ASN A 387 11.86 -4.85 -36.17
C ASN A 387 11.30 -5.66 -34.99
N ASP A 388 11.73 -5.34 -33.78
CA ASP A 388 10.97 -5.69 -32.57
C ASP A 388 11.18 -4.64 -31.45
N ASP A 389 10.87 -3.37 -31.76
CA ASP A 389 10.88 -2.24 -30.80
C ASP A 389 9.48 -2.01 -30.17
N GLY A 390 8.58 -2.99 -30.24
CA GLY A 390 7.17 -2.83 -29.86
C GLY A 390 6.77 -3.32 -28.47
N ASP A 391 7.44 -4.33 -27.92
CA ASP A 391 6.99 -5.03 -26.69
C ASP A 391 7.82 -4.68 -25.43
N ASP A 392 8.98 -4.04 -25.58
CA ASP A 392 9.91 -3.76 -24.46
C ASP A 392 9.56 -2.47 -23.65
N ASP A 393 8.71 -1.57 -24.20
CA ASP A 393 8.33 -0.30 -23.56
C ASP A 393 7.21 -0.46 -22.51
N ASP A 394 6.33 -1.46 -22.69
CA ASP A 394 5.20 -1.74 -21.81
C ASP A 394 5.63 -2.25 -20.42
N GLY A 395 6.82 -2.88 -20.32
CA GLY A 395 7.29 -3.51 -19.09
C GLY A 395 7.52 -2.53 -17.92
N LEU A 396 8.12 -1.37 -18.20
CA LEU A 396 8.34 -0.32 -17.20
C LEU A 396 7.00 0.33 -16.80
N ASP A 397 6.16 0.63 -17.78
CA ASP A 397 4.90 1.34 -17.55
C ASP A 397 3.96 0.51 -16.68
N ASP A 398 3.86 -0.80 -16.95
CA ASP A 398 3.14 -1.76 -16.11
C ASP A 398 3.71 -1.84 -14.67
N ASP A 399 5.04 -1.83 -14.52
CA ASP A 399 5.68 -1.90 -13.21
C ASP A 399 5.44 -0.61 -12.41
N LEU A 400 5.51 0.56 -13.07
CA LEU A 400 5.16 1.85 -12.48
C LEU A 400 3.67 1.93 -12.15
N GLU A 401 2.79 1.41 -13.01
CA GLU A 401 1.36 1.30 -12.75
C GLU A 401 1.11 0.45 -11.50
N THR A 402 1.74 -0.72 -11.40
CA THR A 402 1.65 -1.60 -10.22
C THR A 402 2.07 -0.86 -8.94
N LEU A 403 3.20 -0.14 -8.97
CA LEU A 403 3.68 0.61 -7.80
C LEU A 403 2.77 1.80 -7.42
N ARG A 404 2.13 2.42 -8.41
CA ARG A 404 1.14 3.49 -8.22
C ARG A 404 -0.18 2.95 -7.68
N ASP A 405 -0.60 1.75 -8.09
CA ASP A 405 -1.79 1.09 -7.58
C ASP A 405 -1.67 0.77 -6.10
N TYR A 406 -0.47 0.46 -5.62
CA TYR A 406 -0.15 0.34 -4.20
C TYR A 406 0.10 1.66 -3.48
N SER A 407 -0.01 2.80 -4.19
CA SER A 407 0.27 4.15 -3.68
C SER A 407 1.68 4.29 -3.07
N LEU A 408 2.67 3.54 -3.59
CA LEU A 408 4.06 3.61 -3.14
C LEU A 408 4.84 4.69 -3.89
N VAL A 409 4.48 4.89 -5.15
CA VAL A 409 5.08 5.86 -6.07
C VAL A 409 3.96 6.77 -6.60
N ALA A 410 4.28 8.05 -6.78
CA ALA A 410 3.43 9.02 -7.44
C ALA A 410 4.17 9.64 -8.63
N MET A 411 3.40 10.08 -9.62
CA MET A 411 3.91 10.86 -10.75
C MET A 411 3.61 12.34 -10.46
N THR A 412 4.59 13.21 -10.69
CA THR A 412 4.41 14.64 -10.49
C THR A 412 3.57 15.25 -11.61
N VAL A 413 3.24 16.55 -11.49
CA VAL A 413 2.53 17.30 -12.55
C VAL A 413 3.37 17.39 -13.83
N GLN A 414 4.70 17.34 -13.69
CA GLN A 414 5.61 17.14 -14.81
C GLN A 414 5.56 15.65 -15.14
N GLN A 415 4.99 15.33 -16.30
CA GLN A 415 5.02 13.99 -16.87
C GLN A 415 6.49 13.49 -16.87
N ASP A 416 6.69 12.20 -16.59
CA ASP A 416 7.99 11.53 -16.57
C ASP A 416 8.90 11.84 -15.36
N ILE A 417 8.34 12.39 -14.27
CA ILE A 417 9.04 12.52 -12.98
C ILE A 417 8.23 11.81 -11.90
N TYR A 418 8.94 10.95 -11.16
CA TYR A 418 8.38 10.14 -10.10
C TYR A 418 8.89 10.57 -8.72
N GLU A 419 8.05 10.34 -7.72
CA GLU A 419 8.37 10.55 -6.33
C GLU A 419 7.88 9.38 -5.48
N MET A 420 8.52 9.19 -4.34
CA MET A 420 8.10 8.26 -3.31
C MET A 420 8.15 8.93 -1.94
N HIS A 421 7.33 8.47 -1.02
CA HIS A 421 7.42 8.92 0.36
C HIS A 421 8.78 8.51 0.96
N ALA A 422 9.45 9.44 1.67
CA ALA A 422 10.77 9.16 2.25
C ALA A 422 10.75 7.98 3.24
N LEU A 423 9.63 7.76 3.95
CA LEU A 423 9.47 6.57 4.79
C LEU A 423 9.25 5.29 3.97
N VAL A 424 8.55 5.35 2.83
CA VAL A 424 8.43 4.20 1.91
C VAL A 424 9.80 3.80 1.40
N GLN A 425 10.59 4.78 0.93
CA GLN A 425 11.99 4.58 0.56
C GLN A 425 12.79 3.90 1.68
N PHE A 426 12.71 4.48 2.88
CA PHE A 426 13.42 3.98 4.05
C PHE A 426 13.10 2.51 4.31
N CYS A 427 11.83 2.15 4.32
CA CYS A 427 11.41 0.78 4.58
C CYS A 427 11.72 -0.18 3.44
N ALA A 428 11.71 0.28 2.18
CA ALA A 428 12.19 -0.52 1.05
C ALA A 428 13.68 -0.86 1.23
N ARG A 429 14.51 0.09 1.66
CA ARG A 429 15.92 -0.17 1.99
C ARG A 429 16.10 -1.08 3.20
N ALA A 430 15.26 -0.94 4.22
CA ALA A 430 15.28 -1.83 5.39
C ALA A 430 14.92 -3.27 4.99
N TRP A 431 13.87 -3.43 4.17
CA TRP A 431 13.46 -4.72 3.61
C TRP A 431 14.56 -5.36 2.75
N LEU A 432 15.21 -4.58 1.89
CA LEU A 432 16.37 -5.02 1.10
C LEU A 432 17.55 -5.45 1.97
N SER A 433 17.74 -4.83 3.13
CA SER A 433 18.81 -5.20 4.06
C SER A 433 18.49 -6.46 4.87
N SER A 434 17.21 -6.77 5.09
CA SER A 434 16.77 -7.92 5.89
C SER A 434 16.50 -9.19 5.08
N VAL A 435 15.95 -9.05 3.87
CA VAL A 435 15.43 -10.18 3.06
C VAL A 435 16.01 -10.15 1.64
N GLY A 436 16.39 -8.97 1.14
CA GLY A 436 16.86 -8.78 -0.23
C GLY A 436 18.38 -8.81 -0.38
N ASP A 437 18.81 -8.63 -1.63
CA ASP A 437 20.22 -8.49 -2.00
C ASP A 437 20.56 -6.99 -2.16
N VAL A 438 20.74 -6.31 -1.03
CA VAL A 438 21.12 -4.88 -1.02
C VAL A 438 22.44 -4.63 -1.77
N VAL A 439 23.34 -5.62 -1.83
CA VAL A 439 24.64 -5.49 -2.52
C VAL A 439 24.43 -5.47 -4.03
N ARG A 440 23.59 -6.39 -4.56
CA ARG A 440 23.19 -6.39 -5.97
C ARG A 440 22.55 -5.07 -6.38
N TRP A 441 21.61 -4.56 -5.58
CA TRP A 441 20.91 -3.32 -5.91
C TRP A 441 21.83 -2.09 -5.86
N LYS A 442 22.72 -2.00 -4.87
CA LYS A 442 23.75 -0.94 -4.83
C LYS A 442 24.67 -0.96 -6.04
N ARG A 443 25.11 -2.15 -6.47
CA ARG A 443 25.93 -2.29 -7.68
C ARG A 443 25.16 -1.88 -8.94
N THR A 444 23.90 -2.32 -9.05
CA THR A 444 23.02 -1.99 -10.18
C THR A 444 22.77 -0.48 -10.26
N PHE A 445 22.47 0.15 -9.12
CA PHE A 445 22.27 1.59 -9.03
C PHE A 445 23.54 2.37 -9.39
N LEU A 446 24.71 1.97 -8.87
CA LEU A 446 25.98 2.60 -9.24
C LEU A 446 26.22 2.53 -10.76
N HIS A 447 26.01 1.36 -11.35
CA HIS A 447 26.19 1.16 -12.77
C HIS A 447 25.27 2.07 -13.59
N ILE A 448 23.96 2.08 -13.29
CA ILE A 448 22.98 2.97 -13.93
C ILE A 448 23.41 4.43 -13.81
N MET A 449 23.80 4.88 -12.60
CA MET A 449 24.21 6.26 -12.40
C MET A 449 25.52 6.59 -13.12
N SER A 450 26.49 5.68 -13.17
CA SER A 450 27.74 5.86 -13.91
C SER A 450 27.52 5.97 -15.43
N GLU A 451 26.60 5.19 -15.98
CA GLU A 451 26.27 5.23 -17.41
C GLU A 451 25.50 6.50 -17.79
N ASN A 452 24.53 6.87 -16.96
CA ASN A 452 23.58 7.93 -17.27
C ASN A 452 24.00 9.32 -16.80
N TYR A 453 24.92 9.45 -15.85
CA TYR A 453 25.44 10.75 -15.41
C TYR A 453 26.46 11.24 -16.46
N PRO A 454 26.08 12.19 -17.32
CA PRO A 454 26.90 12.56 -18.48
C PRO A 454 28.07 13.47 -18.08
N PRO A 455 29.06 13.66 -18.96
CA PRO A 455 30.04 14.73 -18.79
C PRO A 455 29.32 16.08 -18.70
N GLY A 456 29.77 16.97 -17.80
CA GLY A 456 29.15 18.27 -17.54
C GLY A 456 29.31 19.33 -18.65
N ASN A 457 29.22 18.91 -19.91
CA ASN A 457 29.12 19.79 -21.07
C ASN A 457 27.79 20.57 -21.03
N TYR A 458 27.76 21.76 -21.63
CA TYR A 458 26.59 22.64 -21.60
C TYR A 458 25.29 21.95 -22.04
N GLU A 459 25.34 21.14 -23.10
CA GLU A 459 24.21 20.36 -23.62
C GLU A 459 23.62 19.35 -22.62
N ASN A 460 24.40 18.94 -21.62
CA ASN A 460 24.04 17.90 -20.65
C ASN A 460 23.69 18.45 -19.26
N TRP A 461 23.75 19.77 -19.05
CA TRP A 461 23.55 20.36 -17.72
C TRP A 461 22.21 20.01 -17.09
N ALA A 462 21.13 19.95 -17.89
CA ALA A 462 19.82 19.57 -17.39
C ALA A 462 19.81 18.15 -16.80
N LYS A 463 20.47 17.19 -17.47
CA LYS A 463 20.59 15.80 -16.97
C LYS A 463 21.46 15.73 -15.72
N CYS A 464 22.60 16.41 -15.70
CA CYS A 464 23.45 16.49 -14.50
C CYS A 464 22.67 17.07 -13.31
N GLN A 465 21.94 18.17 -13.52
CA GLN A 465 21.14 18.82 -12.48
C GLN A 465 20.08 17.88 -11.91
N GLN A 466 19.36 17.17 -12.77
CA GLN A 466 18.36 16.18 -12.34
C GLN A 466 18.99 15.03 -11.55
N LEU A 467 20.18 14.56 -11.92
CA LEU A 467 20.81 13.41 -11.26
C LEU A 467 21.61 13.74 -9.99
N GLU A 468 22.01 15.00 -9.78
CA GLU A 468 22.82 15.42 -8.61
C GLU A 468 22.24 15.01 -7.24
N PRO A 469 20.93 15.21 -6.96
CA PRO A 469 20.36 14.79 -5.68
C PRO A 469 20.48 13.29 -5.41
N HIS A 470 20.56 12.47 -6.46
CA HIS A 470 20.53 11.01 -6.36
C HIS A 470 21.93 10.40 -6.18
N ILE A 471 23.02 11.13 -6.45
CA ILE A 471 24.40 10.60 -6.30
C ILE A 471 25.00 10.81 -4.91
N ALA A 472 24.34 11.57 -4.03
CA ALA A 472 24.91 11.99 -2.73
C ALA A 472 25.38 10.83 -1.85
N GLN A 473 24.66 9.70 -1.82
CA GLN A 473 25.08 8.52 -1.07
C GLN A 473 26.19 7.73 -1.78
N LEU A 474 26.17 7.70 -3.12
CA LEU A 474 27.14 6.96 -3.92
C LEU A 474 28.55 7.54 -3.78
N ILE A 475 28.70 8.86 -3.80
CA ILE A 475 30.01 9.53 -3.77
C ILE A 475 30.75 9.39 -2.42
N GLU A 476 30.07 8.93 -1.37
CA GLU A 476 30.66 8.71 -0.04
C GLU A 476 31.11 7.27 0.19
N THR A 477 30.63 6.30 -0.59
CA THR A 477 30.90 4.87 -0.38
C THR A 477 31.64 4.27 -1.57
N GLN A 478 32.95 4.07 -1.43
CA GLN A 478 33.75 3.41 -2.45
C GLN A 478 33.36 1.92 -2.59
N PRO A 479 33.15 1.41 -3.82
CA PRO A 479 32.91 -0.01 -4.06
C PRO A 479 34.13 -0.88 -3.77
N ALA A 480 33.91 -2.12 -3.32
CA ALA A 480 34.97 -3.06 -3.00
C ALA A 480 35.53 -3.80 -4.23
N ASP A 481 34.74 -3.94 -5.30
CA ASP A 481 35.16 -4.64 -6.52
C ASP A 481 35.72 -3.67 -7.58
N ALA A 482 36.70 -4.13 -8.36
CA ALA A 482 37.42 -3.31 -9.34
C ALA A 482 36.51 -2.74 -10.44
N LYS A 483 35.49 -3.49 -10.85
CA LYS A 483 34.49 -3.02 -11.83
C LYS A 483 33.70 -1.84 -11.26
N GLY A 484 33.13 -2.01 -10.07
CA GLY A 484 32.43 -0.94 -9.37
C GLY A 484 33.33 0.27 -9.10
N ALA A 485 34.59 0.05 -8.73
CA ALA A 485 35.56 1.13 -8.54
C ALA A 485 35.79 1.97 -9.82
N THR A 486 35.80 1.32 -10.98
CA THR A 486 35.92 1.99 -12.30
C THR A 486 34.67 2.82 -12.61
N GLU A 487 33.47 2.24 -12.44
CA GLU A 487 32.18 2.93 -12.62
C GLU A 487 32.04 4.13 -11.66
N TRP A 488 32.45 3.93 -10.41
CA TRP A 488 32.46 4.98 -9.39
C TRP A 488 33.40 6.13 -9.76
N ALA A 489 34.61 5.83 -10.22
CA ALA A 489 35.54 6.88 -10.63
C ALA A 489 35.07 7.64 -11.87
N ARG A 490 34.37 6.98 -12.82
CA ARG A 490 33.69 7.65 -13.94
C ARG A 490 32.61 8.60 -13.44
N LEU A 491 31.73 8.15 -12.55
CA LEU A 491 30.69 8.98 -11.94
C LEU A 491 31.29 10.21 -11.24
N LEU A 492 32.31 10.01 -10.41
CA LEU A 492 32.99 11.10 -9.70
C LEU A 492 33.66 12.10 -10.63
N THR A 493 34.27 11.63 -11.72
CA THR A 493 34.89 12.50 -12.73
C THR A 493 33.85 13.39 -13.41
N ASN A 494 32.72 12.81 -13.82
CA ASN A 494 31.64 13.54 -14.47
C ASN A 494 30.95 14.54 -13.52
N ALA A 495 30.64 14.11 -12.28
CA ALA A 495 30.08 14.98 -11.25
C ALA A 495 31.04 16.11 -10.85
N GLY A 496 32.34 15.81 -10.77
CA GLY A 496 33.39 16.80 -10.52
C GLY A 496 33.49 17.83 -11.66
N TRP A 497 33.42 17.39 -12.91
CA TRP A 497 33.37 18.29 -14.07
C TRP A 497 32.13 19.20 -14.01
N TYR A 498 30.95 18.64 -13.81
CA TYR A 498 29.71 19.42 -13.71
C TYR A 498 29.78 20.42 -12.54
N GLY A 499 30.24 19.99 -11.37
CA GLY A 499 30.44 20.85 -10.21
C GLY A 499 31.37 22.04 -10.49
N ARG A 500 32.45 21.84 -11.27
CA ARG A 500 33.31 22.95 -11.74
C ARG A 500 32.52 23.95 -12.57
N GLN A 501 31.70 23.48 -13.51
CA GLN A 501 30.92 24.33 -14.40
C GLN A 501 29.88 25.16 -13.63
N MET A 502 29.37 24.63 -12.52
CA MET A 502 28.46 25.34 -11.61
C MET A 502 29.15 26.21 -10.55
N GLY A 503 30.49 26.32 -10.59
CA GLY A 503 31.28 27.13 -9.65
C GLY A 503 31.59 26.47 -8.29
N GLY A 504 31.20 25.21 -8.10
CA GLY A 504 31.45 24.42 -6.88
C GLY A 504 32.86 23.82 -6.82
N TYR A 505 33.90 24.65 -6.89
CA TYR A 505 35.29 24.17 -7.07
C TYR A 505 35.81 23.27 -5.94
N ASP A 506 35.42 23.50 -4.68
CA ASP A 506 35.88 22.66 -3.56
C ASP A 506 35.30 21.24 -3.61
N ARG A 507 33.99 21.13 -3.88
CA ARG A 507 33.33 19.83 -4.11
C ARG A 507 33.94 19.15 -5.33
N ALA A 508 34.13 19.88 -6.43
CA ALA A 508 34.73 19.35 -7.66
C ALA A 508 36.13 18.80 -7.41
N LYS A 509 37.00 19.55 -6.70
CA LYS A 509 38.35 19.09 -6.32
C LYS A 509 38.28 17.80 -5.51
N ALA A 510 37.42 17.73 -4.50
CA ALA A 510 37.29 16.54 -3.65
C ALA A 510 36.85 15.30 -4.43
N LEU A 511 35.87 15.43 -5.34
CA LEU A 511 35.38 14.32 -6.17
C LEU A 511 36.46 13.86 -7.16
N LEU A 512 37.13 14.80 -7.85
CA LEU A 512 38.18 14.48 -8.82
C LEU A 512 39.40 13.87 -8.17
N TRP A 513 39.77 14.31 -6.96
CA TRP A 513 40.86 13.71 -6.21
C TRP A 513 40.59 12.22 -5.91
N LYS A 514 39.41 11.91 -5.37
CA LYS A 514 38.95 10.53 -5.14
C LYS A 514 38.94 9.72 -6.45
N ALA A 515 38.46 10.31 -7.55
CA ALA A 515 38.40 9.64 -8.85
C ALA A 515 39.79 9.28 -9.39
N VAL A 516 40.73 10.21 -9.30
CA VAL A 516 42.13 9.99 -9.71
C VAL A 516 42.73 8.86 -8.89
N GLU A 517 42.72 8.94 -7.55
CA GLU A 517 43.28 7.93 -6.65
C GLU A 517 42.80 6.51 -6.97
N VAL A 518 41.50 6.35 -7.19
CA VAL A 518 40.91 5.05 -7.55
C VAL A 518 41.32 4.59 -8.95
N ARG A 519 41.35 5.49 -9.94
CA ARG A 519 41.77 5.15 -11.31
C ARG A 519 43.24 4.72 -11.36
N GLU A 520 44.13 5.35 -10.59
CA GLU A 520 45.54 4.92 -10.56
C GLU A 520 45.69 3.53 -9.95
N ALA A 521 44.91 3.23 -8.91
CA ALA A 521 44.94 1.93 -8.25
C ALA A 521 44.38 0.79 -9.12
N VAL A 522 43.39 1.07 -9.97
CA VAL A 522 42.68 0.05 -10.77
C VAL A 522 43.21 -0.06 -12.20
N LEU A 523 43.46 1.07 -12.87
CA LEU A 523 43.85 1.14 -14.28
C LEU A 523 45.34 1.46 -14.47
N GLY A 524 45.98 2.04 -13.45
CA GLY A 524 47.36 2.51 -13.52
C GLY A 524 47.48 4.00 -13.80
N THR A 525 48.69 4.54 -13.59
CA THR A 525 48.98 5.98 -13.69
C THR A 525 49.06 6.51 -15.12
N GLU A 526 49.27 5.63 -16.10
CA GLU A 526 49.45 5.97 -17.51
C GLU A 526 48.20 5.69 -18.36
N ASP A 527 47.13 5.18 -17.73
CA ASP A 527 45.86 4.93 -18.40
C ASP A 527 45.20 6.24 -18.87
N SER A 528 44.57 6.22 -20.05
CA SER A 528 43.97 7.39 -20.68
C SER A 528 42.89 8.04 -19.82
N ASP A 529 42.06 7.23 -19.16
CA ASP A 529 40.99 7.72 -18.28
C ASP A 529 41.57 8.32 -16.99
N THR A 530 42.62 7.71 -16.43
CA THR A 530 43.37 8.29 -15.30
C THR A 530 43.89 9.68 -15.66
N LEU A 531 44.59 9.80 -16.79
CA LEU A 531 45.21 11.05 -17.25
C LEU A 531 44.17 12.12 -17.59
N ALA A 532 42.99 11.73 -18.09
CA ALA A 532 41.87 12.65 -18.29
C ALA A 532 41.38 13.23 -16.95
N SER A 533 41.17 12.40 -15.92
CA SER A 533 40.77 12.88 -14.59
C SER A 533 41.82 13.80 -13.95
N VAL A 534 43.12 13.49 -14.10
CA VAL A 534 44.22 14.36 -13.63
C VAL A 534 44.18 15.73 -14.34
N SER A 535 43.93 15.74 -15.65
CA SER A 535 43.81 16.98 -16.42
C SER A 535 42.63 17.85 -15.93
N ILE A 536 41.49 17.23 -15.63
CA ILE A 536 40.31 17.94 -15.12
C ILE A 536 40.57 18.51 -13.71
N LEU A 537 41.25 17.74 -12.86
CA LEU A 537 41.69 18.21 -11.54
C LEU A 537 42.63 19.41 -11.65
N ALA A 538 43.59 19.39 -12.58
CA ALA A 538 44.49 20.50 -12.85
C ALA A 538 43.72 21.78 -13.25
N LEU A 539 42.70 21.64 -14.10
CA LEU A 539 41.82 22.76 -14.45
C LEU A 539 41.11 23.32 -13.21
N VAL A 540 40.52 22.48 -12.36
CA VAL A 540 39.85 22.95 -11.13
C VAL A 540 40.83 23.72 -10.22
N LEU A 541 42.05 23.22 -10.04
CA LEU A 541 43.10 23.89 -9.26
C LEU A 541 43.45 25.28 -9.81
N GLN A 542 43.51 25.41 -11.15
CA GLN A 542 43.74 26.69 -11.82
C GLN A 542 42.63 27.70 -11.50
N TYR A 543 41.36 27.29 -11.54
CA TYR A 543 40.22 28.17 -11.18
C TYR A 543 40.19 28.53 -9.68
N GLN A 544 40.82 27.73 -8.82
CA GLN A 544 41.03 28.07 -7.41
C GLN A 544 42.26 28.98 -7.18
N GLY A 545 43.01 29.36 -8.23
CA GLY A 545 44.24 30.14 -8.12
C GLY A 545 45.45 29.33 -7.62
N LYS A 546 45.36 28.01 -7.55
CA LYS A 546 46.45 27.10 -7.13
C LYS A 546 47.31 26.70 -8.32
N TYR A 547 47.96 27.69 -8.93
CA TYR A 547 48.66 27.51 -10.21
C TYR A 547 49.82 26.51 -10.15
N GLU A 548 50.58 26.48 -9.05
CA GLU A 548 51.69 25.53 -8.86
C GLU A 548 51.20 24.07 -8.81
N GLU A 549 50.14 23.80 -8.02
CA GLU A 549 49.50 22.48 -7.99
C GLU A 549 48.91 22.10 -9.35
N ALA A 550 48.28 23.06 -10.04
CA ALA A 550 47.70 22.85 -11.37
C ALA A 550 48.77 22.51 -12.42
N GLU A 551 49.90 23.22 -12.43
CA GLU A 551 51.02 22.94 -13.33
C GLU A 551 51.59 21.55 -13.09
N MET A 552 51.78 21.16 -11.83
CA MET A 552 52.26 19.83 -11.47
C MET A 552 51.35 18.72 -12.02
N MET A 553 50.02 18.87 -11.87
CA MET A 553 49.05 17.91 -12.38
C MET A 553 49.02 17.89 -13.93
N ASN A 554 49.12 19.04 -14.58
CA ASN A 554 49.17 19.11 -16.05
C ASN A 554 50.44 18.47 -16.62
N ARG A 555 51.62 18.72 -16.03
CA ARG A 555 52.88 18.08 -16.44
C ARG A 555 52.79 16.57 -16.27
N ARG A 556 52.25 16.11 -15.14
CA ARG A 556 52.01 14.69 -14.89
C ARG A 556 51.12 14.06 -15.97
N ALA A 557 50.03 14.73 -16.34
CA ALA A 557 49.12 14.24 -17.37
C ALA A 557 49.79 14.21 -18.76
N LEU A 558 50.61 15.21 -19.07
CA LEU A 558 51.38 15.29 -20.32
C LEU A 558 52.41 14.16 -20.40
N ASP A 559 53.27 14.01 -19.39
CA ASP A 559 54.31 12.97 -19.35
C ASP A 559 53.71 11.57 -19.49
N GLY A 560 52.55 11.32 -18.87
CA GLY A 560 51.83 10.05 -19.01
C GLY A 560 51.30 9.82 -20.42
N ARG A 561 50.75 10.86 -21.07
CA ARG A 561 50.25 10.77 -22.46
C ARG A 561 51.38 10.55 -23.47
N GLU A 562 52.52 11.22 -23.28
CA GLU A 562 53.70 11.03 -24.12
C GLU A 562 54.16 9.57 -24.07
N LYS A 563 54.32 8.99 -22.87
CA LYS A 563 54.70 7.58 -22.73
C LYS A 563 53.69 6.61 -23.32
N ALA A 564 52.40 6.87 -23.16
CA ALA A 564 51.34 5.98 -23.64
C ALA A 564 51.20 6.01 -25.17
N LEU A 565 51.50 7.14 -25.82
CA LEU A 565 51.29 7.35 -27.26
C LEU A 565 52.56 7.20 -28.11
N GLY A 566 53.75 7.27 -27.51
CA GLY A 566 55.05 7.13 -28.19
C GLY A 566 55.62 8.46 -28.64
#